data_AF-A0A6P6XWB2-F1
#
_entry.id   AF-A0A6P6XWB2-F1
#
_cell.length_a   1.000
_cell.length_b   1.000
_cell.length_c   1.000
_cell.angle_alpha   90.00
_cell.angle_beta   90.00
_cell.angle_gamma   90.00
#
_symmetry.space_group_name_H-M   'P 1'
#
loop_
_entity.id
_entity.type
_entity.pdbx_description
1 polymer ?
#
loop_
_entity_poly.entity_id
_entity_poly.type
_entity_poly.pdbx_seq_one_letter_code
_entity_poly.pdbx_strand_id
1 'polypeptide(L)'
;MKETVESAVLEKFHRAQELSSILKKDSEEQTNQDVKRQAEEVLDEFDDIQKQRQNNLKKTKKQFKKQQQQNKQESEPTNKERKSEKALAYLKQWKKHRDDWKFKKILHIWLLKNWKDLDKFPDKRFKIFLKYLHAQNSHSHALLRIRQEAQQMIDDESIEESIRERSRSILQWLP
;
A
#
# COMPACT_ATOMS: atom_id res chain seq x y z
N MET A 1 13.96 11.84 -65.00
CA MET A 1 13.82 10.49 -64.40
C MET A 1 14.76 10.25 -63.20
N LYS A 2 15.21 11.28 -62.46
CA LYS A 2 15.98 11.08 -61.20
C LYS A 2 15.23 11.53 -59.95
N GLU A 3 14.28 12.47 -60.08
CA GLU A 3 13.50 13.01 -58.95
C GLU A 3 12.44 12.05 -58.39
N THR A 4 11.93 11.09 -59.19
CA THR A 4 10.87 10.16 -58.78
C THR A 4 11.36 9.06 -57.83
N VAL A 5 12.65 8.74 -57.87
CA VAL A 5 13.23 7.67 -57.03
C VAL A 5 13.55 8.21 -55.64
N GLU A 6 13.99 9.46 -55.55
CA GLU A 6 14.35 10.12 -54.30
C GLU A 6 13.10 10.44 -53.46
N SER A 7 12.00 10.85 -54.10
CA SER A 7 10.70 11.05 -53.42
C SER A 7 10.15 9.75 -52.81
N ALA A 8 10.27 8.64 -53.53
CA ALA A 8 9.81 7.33 -53.06
C ALA A 8 10.66 6.78 -51.90
N VAL A 9 11.93 7.17 -51.81
CA VAL A 9 12.80 6.80 -50.68
C VAL A 9 12.48 7.63 -49.45
N LEU A 10 12.22 8.93 -49.62
CA LEU A 10 11.84 9.82 -48.51
C LEU A 10 10.49 9.41 -47.89
N GLU A 11 9.51 9.04 -48.72
CA GLU A 11 8.20 8.57 -48.25
C GLU A 11 8.28 7.26 -47.46
N LYS A 12 9.13 6.33 -47.90
CA LYS A 12 9.40 5.07 -47.17
C LYS A 12 10.09 5.32 -45.83
N PHE A 13 10.99 6.31 -45.76
CA PHE A 13 11.67 6.67 -44.52
C PHE A 13 10.70 7.27 -43.48
N HIS A 14 9.83 8.18 -43.90
CA HIS A 14 8.81 8.76 -43.01
C HIS A 14 7.83 7.70 -42.50
N ARG A 15 7.39 6.78 -43.37
CA ARG A 15 6.55 5.65 -42.97
C ARG A 15 7.23 4.73 -41.96
N ALA A 16 8.54 4.50 -42.09
CA ALA A 16 9.31 3.72 -41.13
C ALA A 16 9.41 4.41 -39.76
N GLN A 17 9.56 5.75 -39.73
CA GLN A 17 9.54 6.53 -38.48
C GLN A 17 8.18 6.49 -37.77
N GLU A 18 7.08 6.61 -38.52
CA GLU A 18 5.73 6.49 -37.95
C GLU A 18 5.47 5.10 -37.37
N LEU A 19 5.81 4.04 -38.10
CA LEU A 19 5.67 2.66 -37.62
C LEU A 19 6.53 2.40 -36.36
N SER A 20 7.73 2.97 -36.28
CA SER A 20 8.58 2.86 -35.07
C SER A 20 8.01 3.59 -33.85
N SER A 21 7.28 4.68 -34.08
CA SER A 21 6.63 5.47 -33.02
C SER A 21 5.36 4.79 -32.53
N ILE A 22 4.63 4.12 -33.41
CA ILE A 22 3.46 3.29 -33.08
C ILE A 22 3.91 2.06 -32.27
N LEU A 23 4.95 1.34 -32.72
CA LEU A 23 5.49 0.17 -32.01
C LEU A 23 6.00 0.49 -30.59
N LYS A 24 6.57 1.69 -30.37
CA LYS A 24 6.96 2.16 -29.03
C LYS A 24 5.77 2.44 -28.13
N LYS A 25 4.72 3.08 -28.64
CA LYS A 25 3.48 3.35 -27.89
C LYS A 25 2.76 2.06 -27.48
N ASP A 26 2.65 1.11 -28.40
CA ASP A 26 2.01 -0.19 -28.10
C ASP A 26 2.79 -0.96 -27.03
N SER A 27 4.13 -0.93 -27.06
CA SER A 27 4.96 -1.56 -26.01
C SER A 27 4.79 -0.91 -24.63
N GLU A 28 4.66 0.41 -24.56
CA GLU A 28 4.44 1.15 -23.31
C GLU A 28 3.02 0.95 -22.74
N GLU A 29 2.00 0.81 -23.59
CA GLU A 29 0.64 0.49 -23.17
C GLU A 29 0.50 -0.98 -22.72
N GLN A 30 1.11 -1.93 -23.42
CA GLN A 30 1.11 -3.34 -23.03
C GLN A 30 1.80 -3.54 -21.67
N THR A 31 2.96 -2.91 -21.46
CA THR A 31 3.71 -3.01 -20.19
C THR A 31 2.98 -2.37 -19.02
N ASN A 32 2.28 -1.24 -19.22
CA ASN A 32 1.43 -0.66 -18.17
C ASN A 32 0.22 -1.55 -17.84
N GLN A 33 -0.36 -2.22 -18.84
CA GLN A 33 -1.50 -3.12 -18.64
C GLN A 33 -1.09 -4.41 -17.90
N ASP A 34 0.09 -4.94 -18.20
CA ASP A 34 0.63 -6.13 -17.53
C ASP A 34 1.10 -5.84 -16.09
N VAL A 35 1.69 -4.67 -15.83
CA VAL A 35 2.02 -4.22 -14.47
C VAL A 35 0.75 -4.01 -13.63
N LYS A 36 -0.32 -3.48 -14.22
CA LYS A 36 -1.63 -3.33 -13.55
C LYS A 36 -2.25 -4.70 -13.24
N ARG A 37 -2.20 -5.65 -14.17
CA ARG A 37 -2.69 -7.03 -13.96
C ARG A 37 -1.90 -7.76 -12.87
N GLN A 38 -0.57 -7.63 -12.87
CA GLN A 38 0.27 -8.21 -11.83
C GLN A 38 -0.01 -7.59 -10.44
N ALA A 39 -0.33 -6.30 -10.36
CA ALA A 39 -0.71 -5.66 -9.11
C ALA A 39 -2.08 -6.13 -8.59
N GLU A 40 -3.04 -6.38 -9.50
CA GLU A 40 -4.37 -6.94 -9.19
C GLU A 40 -4.27 -8.41 -8.75
N GLU A 41 -3.42 -9.20 -9.40
CA GLU A 41 -3.19 -10.62 -9.10
C GLU A 41 -2.55 -10.82 -7.71
N VAL A 42 -1.62 -9.93 -7.31
CA VAL A 42 -1.03 -9.93 -5.97
C VAL A 42 -2.06 -9.52 -4.89
N LEU A 43 -3.08 -8.72 -5.25
CA LEU A 43 -4.19 -8.37 -4.35
C LEU A 43 -5.17 -9.54 -4.17
N ASP A 44 -5.49 -10.27 -5.24
CA ASP A 44 -6.34 -11.46 -5.19
C ASP A 44 -5.66 -12.61 -4.44
N GLU A 45 -4.37 -12.85 -4.68
CA GLU A 45 -3.60 -13.86 -3.96
C GLU A 45 -3.53 -13.54 -2.45
N PHE A 46 -3.55 -12.24 -2.08
CA PHE A 46 -3.58 -11.81 -0.69
C PHE A 46 -4.92 -12.07 0.02
N ASP A 47 -6.04 -11.84 -0.65
CA ASP A 47 -7.38 -12.09 -0.10
C ASP A 47 -7.66 -13.60 0.02
N ASP A 48 -7.12 -14.42 -0.88
CA ASP A 48 -7.18 -15.88 -0.79
C ASP A 48 -6.34 -16.44 0.38
N ILE A 49 -5.14 -15.90 0.62
CA ILE A 49 -4.33 -16.25 1.81
C ILE A 49 -5.06 -15.87 3.11
N GLN A 50 -5.82 -14.76 3.12
CA GLN A 50 -6.66 -14.37 4.27
C GLN A 50 -7.80 -15.38 4.50
N LYS A 51 -8.46 -15.86 3.44
CA LYS A 51 -9.54 -16.83 3.51
C LYS A 51 -9.06 -18.20 4.00
N GLN A 52 -7.91 -18.66 3.52
CA GLN A 52 -7.29 -19.93 3.97
C GLN A 52 -6.82 -19.88 5.44
N ARG A 53 -6.27 -18.75 5.92
CA ARG A 53 -5.85 -18.61 7.33
C ARG A 53 -7.02 -18.59 8.31
N GLN A 54 -8.16 -18.03 7.92
CA GLN A 54 -9.37 -18.03 8.77
C GLN A 54 -9.93 -19.43 9.02
N ASN A 55 -9.79 -20.35 8.05
CA ASN A 55 -10.19 -21.75 8.22
C ASN A 55 -9.27 -22.54 9.16
N ASN A 56 -7.96 -22.25 9.15
CA ASN A 56 -7.00 -22.93 10.02
C ASN A 56 -7.02 -22.47 11.49
N LEU A 57 -7.42 -21.22 11.76
CA LEU A 57 -7.51 -20.67 13.13
C LEU A 57 -8.68 -21.22 13.97
N LYS A 58 -9.67 -21.90 13.35
CA LYS A 58 -10.77 -22.54 14.10
C LYS A 58 -10.30 -23.78 14.88
N LYS A 59 -9.16 -24.39 14.51
CA LYS A 59 -8.63 -25.61 15.15
C LYS A 59 -7.72 -25.35 16.36
N THR A 60 -7.19 -24.13 16.55
CA THR A 60 -6.16 -23.82 17.58
C THR A 60 -6.63 -22.92 18.73
N LYS A 61 -7.94 -22.60 18.83
CA LYS A 61 -8.50 -21.73 19.89
C LYS A 61 -8.64 -22.39 21.28
N LYS A 62 -8.30 -23.67 21.45
CA LYS A 62 -8.53 -24.38 22.73
C LYS A 62 -7.42 -24.18 23.79
N GLN A 63 -6.27 -23.60 23.43
CA GLN A 63 -5.11 -23.56 24.35
C GLN A 63 -4.73 -22.15 24.88
N PHE A 64 -5.16 -21.06 24.25
CA PHE A 64 -4.75 -19.69 24.66
C PHE A 64 -5.67 -19.01 25.71
N LYS A 65 -6.73 -19.67 26.17
CA LYS A 65 -7.71 -19.08 27.12
C LYS A 65 -7.22 -18.97 28.58
N LYS A 66 -6.01 -19.47 28.92
CA LYS A 66 -5.56 -19.59 30.32
C LYS A 66 -4.69 -18.43 30.84
N GLN A 67 -4.31 -17.43 30.03
CA GLN A 67 -3.38 -16.37 30.45
C GLN A 67 -3.93 -14.93 30.37
N GLN A 68 -5.20 -14.72 29.97
CA GLN A 68 -5.80 -13.36 29.87
C GLN A 68 -6.88 -13.06 30.91
N GLN A 69 -7.04 -13.91 31.93
CA GLN A 69 -7.89 -13.59 33.09
C GLN A 69 -7.10 -12.80 34.13
N GLN A 70 -6.80 -11.52 33.87
CA GLN A 70 -6.47 -10.61 34.98
C GLN A 70 -6.62 -9.12 34.72
N ASN A 71 -7.18 -8.69 33.58
CA ASN A 71 -7.62 -7.29 33.49
C ASN A 71 -8.92 -7.16 32.69
N LYS A 72 -10.02 -7.11 33.44
CA LYS A 72 -11.31 -6.43 33.23
C LYS A 72 -11.88 -6.46 31.79
N GLN A 73 -12.96 -7.19 31.56
CA GLN A 73 -14.34 -6.68 31.75
C GLN A 73 -14.50 -5.29 31.17
N GLU A 74 -14.89 -5.18 29.89
CA GLU A 74 -16.02 -4.40 29.39
C GLU A 74 -16.10 -4.56 27.86
N SER A 75 -17.27 -4.91 27.33
CA SER A 75 -17.63 -5.11 25.91
C SER A 75 -16.68 -5.99 25.08
N GLU A 76 -17.12 -7.17 24.61
CA GLU A 76 -16.34 -7.93 23.62
C GLU A 76 -16.08 -7.02 22.40
N PRO A 77 -14.83 -6.60 22.14
CA PRO A 77 -14.58 -5.75 21.01
C PRO A 77 -14.77 -6.58 19.75
N THR A 78 -15.43 -5.99 18.76
CA THR A 78 -15.64 -6.64 17.47
C THR A 78 -14.26 -7.06 16.92
N ASN A 79 -14.22 -8.10 16.08
CA ASN A 79 -12.94 -8.59 15.52
C ASN A 79 -12.11 -7.47 14.82
N LYS A 80 -12.77 -6.37 14.40
CA LYS A 80 -12.13 -5.18 13.82
C LYS A 80 -11.39 -4.33 14.86
N GLU A 81 -12.00 -4.03 16.01
CA GLU A 81 -11.35 -3.30 17.12
C GLU A 81 -10.13 -4.06 17.66
N ARG A 82 -10.22 -5.40 17.73
CA ARG A 82 -9.08 -6.23 18.12
C ARG A 82 -7.90 -6.12 17.16
N LYS A 83 -8.12 -5.77 15.88
CA LYS A 83 -7.04 -5.58 14.89
C LYS A 83 -6.42 -4.21 15.01
N SER A 84 -7.22 -3.15 15.21
CA SER A 84 -6.70 -1.79 15.39
C SER A 84 -5.80 -1.70 16.60
N GLU A 85 -6.26 -2.18 17.76
CA GLU A 85 -5.48 -2.19 19.00
C GLU A 85 -4.14 -2.91 18.84
N LYS A 86 -4.13 -4.07 18.17
CA LYS A 86 -2.90 -4.83 17.90
C LYS A 86 -1.93 -4.08 16.99
N ALA A 87 -2.42 -3.41 15.96
CA ALA A 87 -1.59 -2.61 15.07
C ALA A 87 -1.01 -1.39 15.79
N LEU A 88 -1.81 -0.72 16.63
CA LEU A 88 -1.34 0.38 17.46
C LEU A 88 -0.32 -0.07 18.52
N ALA A 89 -0.52 -1.25 19.12
CA ALA A 89 0.44 -1.86 20.04
C ALA A 89 1.74 -2.25 19.33
N TYR A 90 1.66 -2.73 18.09
CA TYR A 90 2.83 -3.02 17.26
C TYR A 90 3.68 -1.79 16.99
N LEU A 91 3.07 -0.63 16.70
CA LEU A 91 3.81 0.64 16.58
C LEU A 91 4.47 1.07 17.89
N LYS A 92 3.80 0.87 19.04
CA LYS A 92 4.39 1.13 20.36
C LYS A 92 5.61 0.23 20.61
N GLN A 93 5.49 -1.06 20.30
CA GLN A 93 6.56 -2.03 20.48
C GLN A 93 7.76 -1.68 19.60
N TRP A 94 7.52 -1.36 18.32
CA TRP A 94 8.56 -0.87 17.42
C TRP A 94 9.30 0.35 17.97
N LYS A 95 8.59 1.29 18.60
CA LYS A 95 9.18 2.50 19.18
C LYS A 95 9.97 2.23 20.47
N LYS A 96 9.51 1.32 21.32
CA LYS A 96 10.07 1.08 22.67
C LYS A 96 11.09 -0.06 22.73
N HIS A 97 10.88 -1.11 21.96
CA HIS A 97 11.64 -2.36 21.98
C HIS A 97 12.06 -2.70 20.56
N ARG A 98 12.99 -1.90 20.01
CA ARG A 98 13.39 -2.05 18.60
C ARG A 98 14.14 -3.36 18.36
N ASP A 99 14.90 -3.83 19.34
CA ASP A 99 15.70 -5.05 19.25
C ASP A 99 14.84 -6.32 19.24
N ASP A 100 13.77 -6.35 20.04
CA ASP A 100 12.82 -7.48 20.10
C ASP A 100 11.72 -7.41 19.05
N TRP A 101 11.72 -6.35 18.23
CA TRP A 101 10.67 -6.12 17.26
C TRP A 101 10.88 -6.97 16.01
N LYS A 102 9.84 -7.74 15.66
CA LYS A 102 9.78 -8.51 14.41
C LYS A 102 8.73 -7.93 13.48
N PHE A 103 9.06 -7.84 12.21
CA PHE A 103 8.13 -7.37 11.19
C PHE A 103 6.89 -8.28 11.09
N LYS A 104 5.71 -7.68 11.23
CA LYS A 104 4.42 -8.39 11.13
C LYS A 104 3.66 -7.87 9.91
N LYS A 105 3.81 -8.54 8.77
CA LYS A 105 3.19 -8.16 7.47
C LYS A 105 1.70 -7.82 7.60
N ILE A 106 0.92 -8.63 8.34
CA ILE A 106 -0.52 -8.40 8.54
C ILE A 106 -0.80 -7.05 9.22
N LEU A 107 -0.05 -6.71 10.28
CA LEU A 107 -0.25 -5.45 10.99
C LEU A 107 0.27 -4.28 10.17
N HIS A 108 1.38 -4.45 9.45
CA HIS A 108 1.89 -3.43 8.53
C HIS A 108 0.88 -3.06 7.45
N ILE A 109 0.30 -4.05 6.77
CA ILE A 109 -0.76 -3.81 5.76
C ILE A 109 -1.98 -3.14 6.39
N TRP A 110 -2.37 -3.55 7.60
CA TRP A 110 -3.46 -2.89 8.32
C TRP A 110 -3.17 -1.41 8.54
N LEU A 111 -1.96 -1.05 8.97
CA LEU A 111 -1.55 0.35 9.15
C LEU A 111 -1.64 1.15 7.84
N LEU A 112 -1.13 0.60 6.74
CA LEU A 112 -1.17 1.23 5.42
C LEU A 112 -2.60 1.40 4.87
N LYS A 113 -3.55 0.54 5.27
CA LYS A 113 -4.95 0.66 4.84
C LYS A 113 -5.75 1.65 5.68
N ASN A 114 -5.41 1.84 6.96
CA ASN A 114 -6.26 2.55 7.93
C ASN A 114 -5.67 3.89 8.42
N TRP A 115 -4.60 4.42 7.80
CA TRP A 115 -3.99 5.69 8.23
C TRP A 115 -4.93 6.90 8.07
N LYS A 116 -5.93 6.80 7.20
CA LYS A 116 -6.98 7.81 6.96
C LYS A 116 -8.07 7.81 8.04
N ASP A 117 -8.27 6.70 8.75
CA ASP A 117 -9.30 6.58 9.78
C ASP A 117 -8.86 7.35 11.05
N LEU A 118 -9.43 8.53 11.30
CA LEU A 118 -9.09 9.34 12.48
C LEU A 118 -9.48 8.66 13.80
N ASP A 119 -10.63 7.99 13.82
CA ASP A 119 -11.16 7.29 14.99
C ASP A 119 -10.29 6.10 15.40
N LYS A 120 -10.01 5.21 14.46
CA LYS A 120 -9.20 4.00 14.71
C LYS A 120 -7.71 4.30 14.80
N PHE A 121 -7.27 5.44 14.27
CA PHE A 121 -5.87 5.81 14.16
C PHE A 121 -5.62 7.21 14.73
N PRO A 122 -5.46 7.34 16.06
CA PRO A 122 -5.27 8.65 16.69
C PRO A 122 -3.97 9.35 16.25
N ASP A 123 -3.95 10.68 16.23
CA ASP A 123 -2.79 11.46 15.75
C ASP A 123 -1.48 11.17 16.48
N LYS A 124 -1.57 10.89 17.79
CA LYS A 124 -0.41 10.48 18.59
C LYS A 124 0.25 9.21 18.05
N ARG A 125 -0.54 8.29 17.48
CA ARG A 125 -0.07 7.05 16.84
C ARG A 125 0.40 7.32 15.43
N PHE A 126 -0.28 8.22 14.71
CA PHE A 126 0.13 8.65 13.39
C PHE A 126 1.55 9.20 13.35
N LYS A 127 1.94 10.04 14.33
CA LYS A 127 3.33 10.51 14.44
C LYS A 127 4.37 9.37 14.61
N ILE A 128 4.00 8.28 15.28
CA ILE A 128 4.87 7.10 15.43
C ILE A 128 4.92 6.32 14.11
N PHE A 129 3.79 6.26 13.42
CA PHE A 129 3.67 5.63 12.12
C PHE A 129 4.51 6.33 11.04
N LEU A 130 4.55 7.66 11.00
CA LEU A 130 5.43 8.38 10.08
C LEU A 130 6.91 8.02 10.29
N LYS A 131 7.37 8.02 11.55
CA LYS A 131 8.73 7.57 11.89
C LYS A 131 8.97 6.11 11.53
N TYR A 132 7.93 5.28 11.69
CA TYR A 132 7.97 3.88 11.29
C TYR A 132 8.19 3.73 9.79
N LEU A 133 7.42 4.43 8.96
CA LEU A 133 7.55 4.41 7.50
C LEU A 133 8.91 4.94 7.04
N HIS A 134 9.38 6.05 7.61
CA HIS A 134 10.69 6.61 7.30
C HIS A 134 11.84 5.63 7.59
N ALA A 135 11.71 4.79 8.61
CA ALA A 135 12.71 3.77 8.93
C ALA A 135 12.63 2.51 8.06
N GLN A 136 11.64 2.41 7.16
CA GLN A 136 11.55 1.33 6.18
C GLN A 136 12.35 1.69 4.93
N ASN A 137 12.70 0.69 4.14
CA ASN A 137 13.42 0.90 2.89
C ASN A 137 12.54 1.70 1.91
N SER A 138 13.07 2.82 1.42
CA SER A 138 12.38 3.81 0.57
C SER A 138 11.84 3.19 -0.72
N HIS A 139 12.49 2.15 -1.23
CA HIS A 139 12.12 1.46 -2.48
C HIS A 139 11.02 0.40 -2.31
N SER A 140 10.36 0.33 -1.16
CA SER A 140 9.28 -0.64 -0.99
C SER A 140 8.01 -0.20 -1.73
N HIS A 141 7.43 -1.10 -2.52
CA HIS A 141 6.15 -0.86 -3.22
C HIS A 141 5.04 -0.37 -2.29
N ALA A 142 5.09 -0.78 -1.02
CA ALA A 142 4.15 -0.35 0.00
C ALA A 142 4.23 1.16 0.31
N LEU A 143 5.45 1.74 0.31
CA LEU A 143 5.66 3.18 0.47
C LEU A 143 5.33 3.96 -0.80
N LEU A 144 5.66 3.42 -1.98
CA LEU A 144 5.26 4.06 -3.23
C LEU A 144 3.73 4.18 -3.33
N ARG A 145 3.02 3.11 -2.96
CA ARG A 145 1.56 3.10 -2.93
C ARG A 145 1.00 4.13 -1.94
N ILE A 146 1.51 4.20 -0.70
CA ILE A 146 0.98 5.17 0.27
C ILE A 146 1.26 6.61 -0.17
N ARG A 147 2.38 6.85 -0.88
CA ARG A 147 2.71 8.14 -1.48
C ARG A 147 1.69 8.50 -2.57
N GLN A 148 1.39 7.58 -3.48
CA GLN A 148 0.39 7.80 -4.53
C GLN A 148 -1.01 8.04 -3.94
N GLU A 149 -1.43 7.24 -2.96
CA GLU A 149 -2.69 7.46 -2.25
C GLU A 149 -2.72 8.82 -1.55
N ALA A 150 -1.64 9.22 -0.88
CA ALA A 150 -1.56 10.53 -0.23
C ALA A 150 -1.64 11.69 -1.23
N GLN A 151 -1.04 11.55 -2.41
CA GLN A 151 -1.13 12.55 -3.48
C GLN A 151 -2.58 12.72 -3.95
N GLN A 152 -3.26 11.61 -4.26
CA GLN A 152 -4.66 11.62 -4.69
C GLN A 152 -5.59 12.27 -3.65
N MET A 153 -5.36 12.03 -2.36
CA MET A 153 -6.16 12.63 -1.29
C MET A 153 -5.98 14.15 -1.20
N ILE A 154 -4.82 14.68 -1.60
CA ILE A 154 -4.59 16.14 -1.62
C ILE A 154 -5.30 16.77 -2.81
N ASP A 155 -5.30 16.10 -3.96
CA ASP A 155 -5.91 16.60 -5.20
C ASP A 155 -7.45 16.54 -5.15
N ASP A 156 -8.03 15.68 -4.30
CA ASP A 156 -9.48 15.56 -4.09
C ASP A 156 -10.02 16.58 -3.07
N GLU A 157 -10.77 17.58 -3.58
CA GLU A 157 -11.41 18.62 -2.78
C GLU A 157 -12.53 18.09 -1.86
N SER A 158 -13.12 16.94 -2.17
CA SER A 158 -14.23 16.34 -1.41
C SER A 158 -13.77 15.71 -0.08
N ILE A 159 -12.48 15.43 0.06
CA ILE A 159 -11.91 14.75 1.23
C ILE A 159 -11.81 15.71 2.43
N GLU A 160 -11.96 15.17 3.64
CA GLU A 160 -11.80 15.95 4.87
C GLU A 160 -10.39 16.56 4.98
N GLU A 161 -10.30 17.82 5.41
CA GLU A 161 -9.01 18.53 5.55
C GLU A 161 -8.04 17.82 6.50
N SER A 162 -8.57 17.15 7.53
CA SER A 162 -7.79 16.35 8.48
C SER A 162 -7.03 15.20 7.79
N ILE A 163 -7.66 14.56 6.80
CA ILE A 163 -7.05 13.50 5.98
C ILE A 163 -6.05 14.12 5.01
N ARG A 164 -6.34 15.29 4.43
CA ARG A 164 -5.38 16.02 3.59
C ARG A 164 -4.12 16.41 4.34
N GLU A 165 -4.24 16.88 5.58
CA GLU A 165 -3.10 17.20 6.44
C GLU A 165 -2.24 15.97 6.76
N ARG A 166 -2.87 14.83 7.05
CA ARG A 166 -2.16 13.54 7.18
C ARG A 166 -1.45 13.15 5.90
N SER A 167 -2.10 13.35 4.75
CA SER A 167 -1.54 13.06 3.43
C SER A 167 -0.28 13.89 3.16
N ARG A 168 -0.35 15.20 3.39
CA ARG A 168 0.81 16.11 3.31
C ARG A 168 1.94 15.66 4.23
N SER A 169 1.61 15.26 5.46
CA SER A 169 2.60 14.73 6.42
C SER A 169 3.28 13.45 5.91
N ILE A 170 2.55 12.55 5.26
CA ILE A 170 3.13 11.34 4.66
C ILE A 170 4.12 11.73 3.56
N LEU A 171 3.73 12.61 2.64
CA LEU A 171 4.59 13.04 1.53
C LEU A 171 5.86 13.75 2.02
N GLN A 172 5.77 14.53 3.10
CA GLN A 172 6.92 15.20 3.68
C GLN A 172 7.92 14.23 4.34
N TRP A 173 7.42 13.14 4.94
CA TRP A 173 8.24 12.19 5.69
C TRP A 173 8.80 11.05 4.83
N LEU A 174 8.29 10.86 3.62
CA LEU A 174 8.81 9.85 2.70
C LEU A 174 9.90 10.47 1.82
N PRO A 175 11.07 9.83 1.69
CA PRO A 175 12.14 10.29 0.82
C PRO A 175 11.79 10.19 -0.68
#